data_AF-A0A6P5H5R0-F1
#
_entry.id   AF-A0A6P5H5R0-F1
#
_cell.length_a   1.000
_cell.length_b   1.000
_cell.length_c   1.000
_cell.angle_alpha   90.00
_cell.angle_beta   90.00
_cell.angle_gamma   90.00
#
_symmetry.space_group_name_H-M   'P 1'
#
loop_
_entity.id
_entity.type
_entity.pdbx_description
1 polymer ?
#
loop_
_entity_poly.entity_id
_entity_poly.type
_entity_poly.pdbx_seq_one_letter_code
_entity_poly.pdbx_strand_id
1 'polypeptide(L)'
;MFRRVYVELLRKNLILASFAVGRGKSGTINRGTRVLALQHPYELRNPSHPGSSVPTAINSLATLLRERSVRASFVAADGIKLLVPLISPASTQQSIQLLYETCLCIWLLSYYGKAVEYMATTRVLPRLVEVVKGSTKEKVVRVIVLTFRNLLSKGAFGAQMIDLGLPQIVQSLKAQAWSDEDLLEALNQLEEGLRDNIKRLSSFEKYKQEVLLGNLDWSPMHKDPGFWRENITNFEENDFQILRVLVTILDTSSDPTALAVACYDLSQFIQYHPAGRIVATDLKAKERVMKLMNHENAEVRKNALLCVQRLFLGAKYASFLQP
;
A
#
# COMPACT_ATOMS: atom_id res chain seq x y z
N MET A 1 19.05 35.54 31.57
CA MET A 1 17.73 36.02 32.04
C MET A 1 16.60 35.62 31.07
N PHE A 2 16.73 35.87 29.75
CA PHE A 2 15.75 35.47 28.72
C PHE A 2 15.39 33.97 28.67
N ARG A 3 16.35 33.06 28.89
CA ARG A 3 16.13 31.60 28.88
C ARG A 3 15.22 31.08 29.99
N ARG A 4 15.27 31.68 31.19
CA ARG A 4 14.39 31.30 32.31
C ARG A 4 12.96 31.80 32.06
N VAL A 5 12.83 33.05 31.60
CA VAL A 5 11.54 33.64 31.22
C VAL A 5 10.84 32.83 30.11
N TYR A 6 11.59 32.33 29.12
CA TYR A 6 11.06 31.51 28.02
C TYR A 6 10.56 30.12 28.48
N VAL A 7 11.28 29.46 29.40
CA VAL A 7 10.87 28.17 29.98
C VAL A 7 9.67 28.34 30.93
N GLU A 8 9.61 29.45 31.67
CA GLU A 8 8.47 29.84 32.49
C GLU A 8 7.21 30.09 31.64
N LEU A 9 7.37 30.74 30.47
CA LEU A 9 6.31 30.98 29.49
C LEU A 9 5.81 29.69 28.84
N LEU A 10 6.70 28.75 28.51
CA LEU A 10 6.34 27.41 28.00
C LEU A 10 5.57 26.59 29.04
N ARG A 11 6.00 26.59 30.31
CA ARG A 11 5.26 25.93 31.41
C ARG A 11 3.90 26.59 31.65
N LYS A 12 3.84 27.93 31.66
CA LYS A 12 2.57 28.66 31.84
C LYS A 12 1.60 28.43 30.68
N ASN A 13 2.09 28.35 29.44
CA ASN A 13 1.26 28.08 28.26
C ASN A 13 0.80 26.61 28.17
N LEU A 14 1.61 25.64 28.62
CA LEU A 14 1.16 24.25 28.74
C LEU A 14 0.08 24.08 29.82
N ILE A 15 0.24 24.75 30.98
CA ILE A 15 -0.75 24.72 32.06
C ILE A 15 -2.06 25.41 31.64
N LEU A 16 -1.97 26.52 30.89
CA LEU A 16 -3.14 27.18 30.30
C LEU A 16 -3.81 26.32 29.22
N ALA A 17 -3.07 25.48 28.48
CA ALA A 17 -3.63 24.54 27.52
C ALA A 17 -4.42 23.42 28.21
N SER A 18 -3.95 22.91 29.37
CA SER A 18 -4.72 21.96 30.20
C SER A 18 -5.98 22.58 30.79
N PHE A 19 -5.94 23.87 31.15
CA PHE A 19 -7.09 24.60 31.69
C PHE A 19 -8.13 25.03 30.63
N ALA A 20 -7.70 25.37 29.41
CA ALA A 20 -8.58 25.80 28.33
C ALA A 20 -9.42 24.66 27.72
N VAL A 21 -8.94 23.42 27.80
CA VAL A 21 -9.70 22.23 27.39
C VAL A 21 -10.86 21.92 28.36
N GLY A 22 -10.79 22.41 29.61
CA GLY A 22 -11.78 22.14 30.64
C GLY A 22 -13.03 23.04 30.63
N ARG A 23 -13.05 24.15 29.89
CA ARG A 23 -14.22 25.06 29.83
C ARG A 23 -14.31 25.78 28.48
N GLY A 24 -15.25 25.37 27.63
CA GLY A 24 -15.55 26.12 26.42
C GLY A 24 -16.79 25.61 25.69
N LYS A 25 -17.91 26.30 25.89
CA LYS A 25 -19.13 26.17 25.07
C LYS A 25 -18.84 26.51 23.61
N SER A 26 -19.63 25.88 22.73
CA SER A 26 -19.74 26.04 21.29
C SER A 26 -19.37 27.43 20.73
N GLY A 27 -18.57 27.42 19.65
CA GLY A 27 -18.73 28.42 18.58
C GLY A 27 -17.60 29.42 18.35
N THR A 28 -16.65 29.64 19.28
CA THR A 28 -15.62 30.69 19.08
C THR A 28 -14.21 30.12 19.16
N ILE A 29 -13.50 30.18 18.04
CA ILE A 29 -12.10 29.76 17.86
C ILE A 29 -11.22 30.49 18.88
N ASN A 30 -10.69 29.77 19.86
CA ASN A 30 -9.73 30.34 20.79
C ASN A 30 -8.41 30.57 20.03
N ARG A 31 -7.92 31.83 19.92
CA ARG A 31 -6.70 32.16 19.16
C ARG A 31 -5.49 31.28 19.54
N GLY A 32 -5.47 30.75 20.78
CA GLY A 32 -4.46 29.82 21.26
C GLY A 32 -4.35 28.50 20.49
N THR A 33 -5.45 27.87 20.06
CA THR A 33 -5.38 26.59 19.33
C THR A 33 -4.82 26.74 17.91
N ARG A 34 -5.02 27.90 17.27
CA ARG A 34 -4.38 28.22 15.98
C ARG A 34 -2.88 28.46 16.10
N VAL A 35 -2.44 29.16 17.16
CA VAL A 35 -1.02 29.43 17.40
C VAL A 35 -0.26 28.13 17.69
N LEU A 36 -0.84 27.24 18.51
CA LEU A 36 -0.24 25.93 18.81
C LEU A 36 -0.11 25.06 17.55
N ALA A 37 -1.11 25.05 16.67
CA ALA A 37 -1.06 24.31 15.40
C ALA A 37 0.08 24.77 14.46
N LEU A 38 0.48 26.04 14.53
CA LEU A 38 1.59 26.60 13.74
C LEU A 38 2.96 26.44 14.43
N GLN A 39 2.98 26.36 15.75
CA GLN A 39 4.22 26.24 16.54
C GLN A 39 4.81 24.82 16.51
N HIS A 40 3.97 23.78 16.39
CA HIS A 40 4.43 22.38 16.29
C HIS A 40 5.24 22.08 15.01
N PRO A 41 4.82 22.51 13.79
CA PRO A 41 5.65 22.41 12.61
C PRO A 41 7.01 23.12 12.73
N TYR A 42 7.08 24.21 13.49
CA TYR A 42 8.34 24.92 13.74
C TYR A 42 9.30 24.11 14.61
N GLU A 43 8.86 23.55 15.74
CA GLU A 43 9.68 22.69 16.61
C GLU A 43 10.07 21.37 15.92
N LEU A 44 9.23 20.83 15.04
CA LEU A 44 9.58 19.66 14.24
C LEU A 44 10.62 19.97 13.14
N ARG A 45 10.65 21.21 12.64
CA ARG A 45 11.66 21.68 11.66
C ARG A 45 12.98 22.06 12.33
N ASN A 46 12.93 22.72 13.49
CA ASN A 46 14.09 23.23 14.23
C ASN A 46 13.99 22.83 15.71
N PRO A 47 14.26 21.55 16.05
CA PRO A 47 14.10 21.08 17.41
C PRO A 47 15.13 21.71 18.34
N SER A 48 14.66 22.41 19.38
CA SER A 48 15.53 23.01 20.40
C SER A 48 16.39 21.96 21.12
N HIS A 49 15.84 20.76 21.34
CA HIS A 49 16.53 19.61 21.92
C HIS A 49 15.97 18.32 21.28
N PRO A 50 16.58 17.79 20.20
CA PRO A 50 16.00 16.70 19.40
C PRO A 50 15.50 15.49 20.20
N GLY A 51 16.22 15.10 21.27
CA GLY A 51 15.87 13.94 22.11
C GLY A 51 14.67 14.13 23.03
N SER A 52 14.22 15.36 23.29
CA SER A 52 13.13 15.65 24.25
C SER A 52 12.05 16.59 23.69
N SER A 53 12.39 17.54 22.82
CA SER A 53 11.42 18.47 22.22
C SER A 53 10.55 17.78 21.18
N VAL A 54 11.11 16.88 20.37
CA VAL A 54 10.36 16.14 19.34
C VAL A 54 9.29 15.23 19.95
N PRO A 55 9.59 14.35 20.93
CA PRO A 55 8.55 13.55 21.61
C PRO A 55 7.46 14.41 22.26
N THR A 56 7.83 15.50 22.92
CA THR A 56 6.87 16.39 23.58
C THR A 56 5.94 17.07 22.57
N ALA A 57 6.50 17.53 21.44
CA ALA A 57 5.74 18.16 20.37
C ALA A 57 4.78 17.16 19.71
N ILE A 58 5.23 15.93 19.44
CA ILE A 58 4.40 14.87 18.85
C ILE A 58 3.29 14.44 19.80
N ASN A 59 3.58 14.25 21.09
CA ASN A 59 2.58 13.94 22.11
C ASN A 59 1.46 15.01 22.17
N SER A 60 1.87 16.29 22.19
CA SER A 60 0.94 17.42 22.17
C SER A 60 0.12 17.45 20.89
N LEU A 61 0.77 17.25 19.74
CA LEU A 61 0.12 17.22 18.43
C LEU A 61 -0.91 16.09 18.33
N ALA A 62 -0.63 14.90 18.86
CA ALA A 62 -1.56 13.78 18.87
C ALA A 62 -2.85 14.09 19.65
N THR A 63 -2.77 14.97 20.65
CA THR A 63 -3.95 15.47 21.37
C THR A 63 -4.70 16.52 20.53
N LEU A 64 -3.97 17.47 19.95
CA LEU A 64 -4.57 18.58 19.21
C LEU A 64 -5.20 18.16 17.88
N LEU A 65 -4.66 17.15 17.19
CA LEU A 65 -5.19 16.64 15.92
C LEU A 65 -6.58 15.99 16.05
N ARG A 66 -7.11 15.83 17.27
CA ARG A 66 -8.53 15.48 17.48
C ARG A 66 -9.46 16.57 16.92
N GLU A 67 -9.02 17.83 16.95
CA GLU A 67 -9.76 18.97 16.41
C GLU A 67 -9.60 19.10 14.89
N ARG A 68 -10.72 19.18 14.16
CA ARG A 68 -10.74 19.26 12.68
C ARG A 68 -9.99 20.50 12.16
N SER A 69 -10.10 21.63 12.86
CA SER A 69 -9.43 22.89 12.49
C SER A 69 -7.90 22.81 12.60
N VAL A 70 -7.40 22.04 13.56
CA VAL A 70 -5.96 21.78 13.72
C VAL A 70 -5.46 20.93 12.57
N ARG A 71 -6.20 19.89 12.15
CA ARG A 71 -5.82 19.08 10.97
C ARG A 71 -5.65 19.94 9.73
N ALA A 72 -6.60 20.83 9.46
CA ALA A 72 -6.53 21.72 8.30
C ALA A 72 -5.29 22.63 8.34
N SER A 73 -5.01 23.22 9.52
CA SER A 73 -3.86 24.12 9.70
C SER A 73 -2.53 23.38 9.59
N PHE A 74 -2.44 22.18 10.18
CA PHE A 74 -1.23 21.35 10.14
C PHE A 74 -0.90 20.88 8.72
N VAL A 75 -1.91 20.47 7.95
CA VAL A 75 -1.74 20.10 6.53
C VAL A 75 -1.28 21.28 5.70
N ALA A 76 -1.89 22.46 5.89
CA ALA A 76 -1.50 23.68 5.20
C ALA A 76 -0.05 24.12 5.50
N ALA A 77 0.48 23.75 6.67
CA ALA A 77 1.85 24.03 7.09
C ALA A 77 2.87 22.94 6.66
N ASP A 78 2.52 22.06 5.71
CA ASP A 78 3.33 20.90 5.30
C ASP A 78 3.67 19.95 6.45
N GLY A 79 2.84 19.91 7.49
CA GLY A 79 3.12 19.14 8.70
C GLY A 79 3.28 17.64 8.45
N ILE A 80 2.60 17.07 7.45
CA ILE A 80 2.70 15.65 7.10
C ILE A 80 4.14 15.28 6.71
N LYS A 81 4.82 16.13 5.93
CA LYS A 81 6.23 15.89 5.54
C LYS A 81 7.15 15.76 6.75
N LEU A 82 6.84 16.43 7.86
CA LEU A 82 7.62 16.40 9.08
C LEU A 82 7.40 15.11 9.90
N LEU A 83 6.26 14.44 9.71
CA LEU A 83 5.98 13.16 10.37
C LEU A 83 6.65 11.98 9.66
N VAL A 84 6.79 12.03 8.33
CA VAL A 84 7.32 10.90 7.53
C VAL A 84 8.67 10.34 8.04
N PRO A 85 9.68 11.16 8.37
CA PRO A 85 10.96 10.65 8.86
C PRO A 85 10.90 10.00 10.24
N LEU A 86 9.85 10.29 11.03
CA LEU A 86 9.65 9.75 12.37
C LEU A 86 8.96 8.38 12.37
N ILE A 87 8.46 7.94 11.20
CA ILE A 87 7.87 6.60 11.00
C ILE A 87 9.00 5.65 10.62
N SER A 88 9.70 5.13 11.63
CA SER A 88 10.79 4.15 11.46
C SER A 88 10.75 3.09 12.55
N PRO A 89 11.25 1.86 12.30
CA PRO A 89 11.35 0.82 13.31
C PRO A 89 12.07 1.31 14.57
N ALA A 90 11.55 0.94 15.74
CA ALA A 90 12.02 1.44 17.04
C ALA A 90 12.26 0.28 18.02
N SER A 91 13.38 0.34 18.75
CA SER A 91 13.80 -0.70 19.71
C SER A 91 13.73 -0.27 21.18
N THR A 92 13.89 1.02 21.48
CA THR A 92 13.86 1.54 22.86
C THR A 92 12.44 1.95 23.26
N GLN A 93 12.11 1.90 24.55
CA GLN A 93 10.76 2.28 25.02
C GLN A 93 10.40 3.73 24.66
N GLN A 94 11.36 4.65 24.73
CA GLN A 94 11.15 6.06 24.37
C GLN A 94 10.89 6.22 22.87
N SER A 95 11.66 5.54 22.02
CA SER A 95 11.45 5.60 20.57
C SER A 95 10.18 4.87 20.13
N ILE A 96 9.76 3.81 20.83
CA ILE A 96 8.47 3.13 20.61
C ILE A 96 7.30 4.08 20.94
N GLN A 97 7.39 4.86 22.01
CA GLN A 97 6.34 5.82 22.36
C GLN A 97 6.23 6.93 21.30
N LEU A 98 7.36 7.51 20.88
CA LEU A 98 7.40 8.50 19.80
C LEU A 98 6.81 7.95 18.50
N LEU A 99 7.18 6.72 18.11
CA LEU A 99 6.65 6.04 16.92
C LEU A 99 5.14 5.87 17.02
N TYR A 100 4.64 5.36 18.16
CA TYR A 100 3.21 5.20 18.39
C TYR A 100 2.45 6.52 18.23
N GLU A 101 2.91 7.60 18.86
CA GLU A 101 2.25 8.91 18.80
C GLU A 101 2.33 9.55 17.41
N THR A 102 3.43 9.32 16.69
CA THR A 102 3.58 9.73 15.29
C THR A 102 2.56 8.99 14.42
N CYS A 103 2.45 7.67 14.54
CA CYS A 103 1.44 6.88 13.83
C CYS A 103 0.02 7.28 14.23
N LEU A 104 -0.21 7.67 15.49
CA LEU A 104 -1.49 8.21 15.95
C LEU A 104 -1.85 9.53 15.28
N CYS A 105 -0.87 10.41 15.06
CA CYS A 105 -1.07 11.63 14.28
C CYS A 105 -1.50 11.30 12.84
N ILE A 106 -0.83 10.34 12.19
CA ILE A 106 -1.17 9.88 10.84
C ILE A 106 -2.59 9.29 10.80
N TRP A 107 -2.94 8.46 11.78
CA TRP A 107 -4.28 7.90 11.91
C TRP A 107 -5.35 8.99 12.02
N LEU A 108 -5.16 9.99 12.90
CA LEU A 108 -6.10 11.10 13.04
C LEU A 108 -6.22 11.92 11.74
N LEU A 109 -5.11 12.14 11.05
CA LEU A 109 -5.07 12.85 9.76
C LEU A 109 -5.75 12.06 8.65
N SER A 110 -5.75 10.73 8.68
CA SER A 110 -6.39 9.89 7.67
C SER A 110 -7.92 10.10 7.55
N TYR A 111 -8.55 10.75 8.53
CA TYR A 111 -9.95 11.17 8.48
C TYR A 111 -10.20 12.56 7.85
N TYR A 112 -9.16 13.21 7.30
CA TYR A 112 -9.27 14.51 6.65
C TYR A 112 -8.84 14.43 5.18
N GLY A 113 -9.75 14.75 4.25
CA GLY A 113 -9.55 14.53 2.81
C GLY A 113 -8.25 15.12 2.25
N LYS A 114 -7.96 16.40 2.54
CA LYS A 114 -6.71 17.04 2.07
C LYS A 114 -5.44 16.39 2.65
N ALA A 115 -5.51 15.84 3.87
CA ALA A 115 -4.39 15.06 4.40
C ALA A 115 -4.22 13.74 3.64
N VAL A 116 -5.32 13.07 3.27
CA VAL A 116 -5.29 11.83 2.50
C VAL A 116 -4.67 12.04 1.12
N GLU A 117 -5.09 13.10 0.41
CA GLU A 117 -4.50 13.50 -0.88
C GLU A 117 -3.00 13.79 -0.75
N TYR A 118 -2.61 14.53 0.28
CA TYR A 118 -1.19 14.78 0.57
C TYR A 118 -0.46 13.46 0.82
N MET A 119 -0.95 12.61 1.73
CA MET A 119 -0.30 11.34 2.06
C MET A 119 -0.07 10.45 0.84
N ALA A 120 -0.99 10.45 -0.14
CA ALA A 120 -0.87 9.67 -1.38
C ALA A 120 0.35 10.07 -2.24
N THR A 121 0.90 11.27 -2.05
CA THR A 121 2.10 11.78 -2.75
C THR A 121 3.39 11.64 -1.93
N THR A 122 3.34 10.96 -0.78
CA THR A 122 4.46 10.86 0.17
C THR A 122 4.80 9.41 0.50
N ARG A 123 5.91 9.19 1.21
CA ARG A 123 6.33 7.86 1.66
C ARG A 123 5.64 7.37 2.94
N VAL A 124 4.50 7.93 3.34
CA VAL A 124 3.78 7.48 4.55
C VAL A 124 3.43 5.99 4.47
N LEU A 125 2.81 5.54 3.36
CA LEU A 125 2.36 4.15 3.25
C LEU A 125 3.53 3.14 3.28
N PRO A 126 4.61 3.27 2.47
CA PRO A 126 5.75 2.38 2.56
C PRO A 126 6.40 2.33 3.96
N ARG A 127 6.50 3.47 4.65
CA ARG A 127 7.07 3.54 6.01
C ARG A 127 6.20 2.81 7.04
N LEU A 128 4.88 2.94 6.95
CA LEU A 128 3.97 2.20 7.83
C LEU A 128 4.08 0.69 7.60
N VAL A 129 4.19 0.25 6.34
CA VAL A 129 4.40 -1.17 5.98
C VAL A 129 5.73 -1.70 6.54
N GLU A 130 6.81 -0.92 6.41
CA GLU A 130 8.13 -1.25 6.98
C GLU A 130 8.06 -1.46 8.49
N VAL A 131 7.38 -0.55 9.21
CA VAL A 131 7.23 -0.63 10.67
C VAL A 131 6.37 -1.82 11.09
N VAL A 132 5.21 -2.02 10.46
CA VAL A 132 4.25 -3.06 10.91
C VAL A 132 4.81 -4.47 10.68
N LYS A 133 5.64 -4.66 9.65
CA LYS A 133 6.25 -5.94 9.32
C LYS A 133 7.16 -6.47 10.44
N GLY A 134 7.80 -5.59 11.21
CA GLY A 134 8.76 -5.96 12.27
C GLY A 134 8.32 -5.64 13.70
N SER A 135 7.18 -4.98 13.90
CA SER A 135 6.75 -4.55 15.23
C SER A 135 6.01 -5.64 15.98
N THR A 136 6.47 -5.95 17.20
CA THR A 136 5.77 -6.80 18.17
C THR A 136 4.99 -5.99 19.22
N LYS A 137 4.96 -4.66 19.07
CA LYS A 137 4.31 -3.76 20.03
C LYS A 137 2.86 -3.56 19.64
N GLU A 138 1.95 -4.23 20.35
CA GLU A 138 0.50 -4.26 20.07
C GLU A 138 -0.10 -2.87 19.82
N LYS A 139 0.20 -1.88 20.68
CA LYS A 139 -0.27 -0.49 20.49
C LYS A 139 0.16 0.16 19.17
N VAL A 140 1.36 -0.16 18.68
CA VAL A 140 1.90 0.37 17.41
C VAL A 140 1.22 -0.35 16.25
N VAL A 141 1.11 -1.68 16.32
CA VAL A 141 0.43 -2.47 15.29
C VAL A 141 -1.03 -2.03 15.14
N ARG A 142 -1.75 -1.88 16.26
CA ARG A 142 -3.16 -1.43 16.26
C ARG A 142 -3.35 -0.10 15.54
N VAL A 143 -2.60 0.93 15.89
CA VAL A 143 -2.78 2.25 15.27
C VAL A 143 -2.44 2.25 13.77
N ILE A 144 -1.45 1.45 13.35
CA ILE A 144 -1.09 1.31 11.94
C ILE A 144 -2.17 0.53 11.16
N VAL A 145 -2.66 -0.59 11.70
CA VAL A 145 -3.75 -1.38 11.09
C VAL A 145 -5.02 -0.54 10.95
N LEU A 146 -5.38 0.23 11.98
CA LEU A 146 -6.51 1.16 11.93
C LEU A 146 -6.31 2.27 10.88
N THR A 147 -5.07 2.69 10.65
CA THR A 147 -4.72 3.64 9.58
C THR A 147 -4.91 3.02 8.20
N PHE A 148 -4.40 1.80 7.98
CA PHE A 148 -4.61 1.09 6.72
C PHE A 148 -6.09 0.87 6.44
N ARG A 149 -6.85 0.40 7.42
CA ARG A 149 -8.31 0.23 7.29
C ARG A 149 -8.99 1.52 6.85
N ASN A 150 -8.64 2.66 7.45
CA ASN A 150 -9.26 3.94 7.11
C ASN A 150 -8.81 4.49 5.73
N LEU A 151 -7.64 4.11 5.24
CA LEU A 151 -7.13 4.53 3.93
C LEU A 151 -7.54 3.59 2.80
N LEU A 152 -7.88 2.34 3.10
CA LEU A 152 -8.10 1.27 2.12
C LEU A 152 -9.08 1.63 1.00
N SER A 153 -10.19 2.30 1.33
CA SER A 153 -11.22 2.72 0.36
C SER A 153 -10.98 4.09 -0.26
N LYS A 154 -9.84 4.74 0.02
CA LYS A 154 -9.55 6.11 -0.42
C LYS A 154 -8.54 6.10 -1.56
N GLY A 155 -8.92 6.67 -2.70
CA GLY A 155 -8.03 6.83 -3.86
C GLY A 155 -7.34 5.52 -4.26
N ALA A 156 -6.03 5.59 -4.52
CA ALA A 156 -5.22 4.44 -4.93
C ALA A 156 -4.62 3.63 -3.77
N PHE A 157 -4.95 3.94 -2.51
CA PHE A 157 -4.29 3.31 -1.35
C PHE A 157 -4.49 1.79 -1.32
N GLY A 158 -5.69 1.28 -1.65
CA GLY A 158 -5.92 -0.16 -1.69
C GLY A 158 -5.01 -0.91 -2.67
N ALA A 159 -4.80 -0.35 -3.87
CA ALA A 159 -3.87 -0.92 -4.86
C ALA A 159 -2.43 -0.86 -4.33
N GLN A 160 -1.98 0.30 -3.86
CA GLN A 160 -0.62 0.46 -3.32
C GLN A 160 -0.35 -0.48 -2.14
N MET A 161 -1.34 -0.73 -1.26
CA MET A 161 -1.21 -1.69 -0.17
C MET A 161 -0.98 -3.12 -0.67
N ILE A 162 -1.67 -3.52 -1.73
CA ILE A 162 -1.50 -4.83 -2.37
C ILE A 162 -0.09 -4.93 -2.97
N ASP A 163 0.34 -3.91 -3.71
CA ASP A 163 1.67 -3.86 -4.34
C ASP A 163 2.80 -3.91 -3.31
N LEU A 164 2.61 -3.30 -2.14
CA LEU A 164 3.54 -3.35 -1.01
C LEU A 164 3.50 -4.67 -0.23
N GLY A 165 2.69 -5.65 -0.64
CA GLY A 165 2.61 -6.96 -0.03
C GLY A 165 1.85 -6.99 1.30
N LEU A 166 1.01 -5.99 1.59
CA LEU A 166 0.23 -5.92 2.83
C LEU A 166 -0.65 -7.15 3.10
N PRO A 167 -1.27 -7.82 2.10
CA PRO A 167 -2.05 -9.03 2.36
C PRO A 167 -1.27 -10.13 3.10
N GLN A 168 -0.02 -10.39 2.70
CA GLN A 168 0.80 -11.41 3.36
C GLN A 168 1.30 -10.98 4.74
N ILE A 169 1.52 -9.68 4.91
CA ILE A 169 1.86 -9.10 6.21
C ILE A 169 0.68 -9.25 7.18
N VAL A 170 -0.56 -8.99 6.74
CA VAL A 170 -1.77 -9.17 7.57
C VAL A 170 -1.94 -10.62 7.99
N GLN A 171 -1.74 -11.60 7.10
CA GLN A 171 -1.75 -13.01 7.47
C GLN A 171 -0.69 -13.34 8.53
N SER A 172 0.53 -12.83 8.34
CA SER A 172 1.63 -13.02 9.30
C SER A 172 1.34 -12.39 10.66
N LEU A 173 0.66 -11.24 10.69
CA LEU A 173 0.22 -10.60 11.92
C LEU A 173 -0.88 -11.43 12.60
N LYS A 174 -1.88 -11.92 11.86
CA LYS A 174 -2.96 -12.76 12.41
C LYS A 174 -2.46 -14.08 13.01
N ALA A 175 -1.33 -14.59 12.54
CA ALA A 175 -0.70 -15.79 13.11
C ALA A 175 -0.02 -15.54 14.48
N GLN A 176 0.13 -14.28 14.91
CA GLN A 176 0.69 -13.94 16.22
C GLN A 176 -0.40 -13.96 17.31
N ALA A 177 0.01 -14.20 18.55
CA ALA A 177 -0.87 -14.19 19.71
C ALA A 177 -1.08 -12.75 20.22
N TRP A 178 -2.11 -12.06 19.70
CA TRP A 178 -2.56 -10.76 20.19
C TRP A 178 -3.62 -10.91 21.27
N SER A 179 -3.63 -9.99 22.24
CA SER A 179 -4.64 -9.92 23.30
C SER A 179 -5.70 -8.83 23.08
N ASP A 180 -5.37 -7.83 22.25
CA ASP A 180 -6.25 -6.70 21.94
C ASP A 180 -7.35 -7.09 20.93
N GLU A 181 -8.60 -7.16 21.40
CA GLU A 181 -9.76 -7.52 20.59
C GLU A 181 -10.02 -6.52 19.45
N ASP A 182 -9.81 -5.21 19.69
CA ASP A 182 -9.98 -4.18 18.66
C ASP A 182 -8.95 -4.36 17.53
N LEU A 183 -7.72 -4.78 17.87
CA LEU A 183 -6.68 -5.11 16.88
C LEU A 183 -7.09 -6.33 16.06
N LEU A 184 -7.56 -7.40 16.71
CA LEU A 184 -7.99 -8.62 16.01
C LEU A 184 -9.15 -8.34 15.05
N GLU A 185 -10.15 -7.56 15.49
CA GLU A 185 -11.25 -7.13 14.64
C GLU A 185 -10.76 -6.28 13.46
N ALA A 186 -9.88 -5.31 13.72
CA ALA A 186 -9.32 -4.45 12.68
C ALA A 186 -8.48 -5.25 11.65
N LEU A 187 -7.75 -6.28 12.08
CA LEU A 187 -7.02 -7.18 11.18
C LEU A 187 -7.97 -7.99 10.29
N ASN A 188 -9.07 -8.51 10.84
CA ASN A 188 -10.08 -9.23 10.06
C ASN A 188 -10.74 -8.33 9.00
N GLN A 189 -11.16 -7.11 9.40
CA GLN A 189 -11.73 -6.13 8.48
C GLN A 189 -10.76 -5.71 7.39
N LEU A 190 -9.48 -5.53 7.74
CA LEU A 190 -8.44 -5.16 6.78
C LEU A 190 -8.16 -6.30 5.79
N GLU A 191 -8.09 -7.55 6.26
CA GLU A 191 -7.92 -8.73 5.39
C GLU A 191 -9.08 -8.86 4.39
N GLU A 192 -10.31 -8.76 4.87
CA GLU A 192 -11.50 -8.83 4.02
C GLU A 192 -11.51 -7.72 2.97
N GLY A 193 -11.27 -6.48 3.40
CA GLY A 193 -11.25 -5.35 2.48
C GLY A 193 -10.08 -5.40 1.47
N LEU A 194 -8.92 -5.96 1.86
CA LEU A 194 -7.81 -6.20 0.93
C LEU A 194 -8.18 -7.27 -0.09
N ARG A 195 -8.82 -8.37 0.35
CA ARG A 195 -9.32 -9.42 -0.54
C ARG A 195 -10.34 -8.87 -1.54
N ASP A 196 -11.25 -8.01 -1.09
CA ASP A 196 -12.24 -7.38 -1.98
C ASP A 196 -11.59 -6.41 -2.97
N ASN A 197 -10.56 -5.67 -2.53
CA ASN A 197 -9.77 -4.85 -3.44
C ASN A 197 -9.01 -5.70 -4.46
N ILE A 198 -8.44 -6.84 -4.07
CA ILE A 198 -7.81 -7.79 -5.00
C ILE A 198 -8.83 -8.25 -6.02
N LYS A 199 -10.00 -8.74 -5.61
CA LYS A 199 -11.06 -9.16 -6.54
C LYS A 199 -11.47 -8.05 -7.51
N ARG A 200 -11.64 -6.82 -7.01
CA ARG A 200 -12.02 -5.65 -7.81
C ARG A 200 -10.90 -5.19 -8.75
N LEU A 201 -9.64 -5.31 -8.34
CA LEU A 201 -8.48 -4.96 -9.17
C LEU A 201 -8.21 -6.05 -10.21
N SER A 202 -8.49 -7.31 -9.88
CA SER A 202 -8.33 -8.48 -10.72
C SER A 202 -9.59 -8.86 -11.51
N SER A 203 -10.42 -7.89 -11.91
CA SER A 203 -11.59 -8.18 -12.75
C SER A 203 -11.16 -8.50 -14.18
N PHE A 204 -11.80 -9.48 -14.82
CA PHE A 204 -11.53 -9.84 -16.21
C PHE A 204 -11.65 -8.67 -17.20
N GLU A 205 -12.59 -7.74 -16.97
CA GLU A 205 -12.73 -6.54 -17.81
C GLU A 205 -11.49 -5.62 -17.78
N LYS A 206 -10.83 -5.50 -16.63
CA LYS A 206 -9.59 -4.71 -16.53
C LYS A 206 -8.43 -5.39 -17.23
N TYR A 207 -8.29 -6.70 -17.02
CA TYR A 207 -7.32 -7.53 -17.74
C TYR A 207 -7.49 -7.39 -19.25
N LYS A 208 -8.74 -7.55 -19.73
CA LYS A 208 -9.10 -7.41 -21.14
C LYS A 208 -8.74 -6.03 -21.67
N GLN A 209 -9.06 -4.94 -20.94
CA GLN A 209 -8.66 -3.59 -21.33
C GLN A 209 -7.13 -3.42 -21.41
N GLU A 210 -6.38 -3.94 -20.44
CA GLU A 210 -4.92 -3.87 -20.41
C GLU A 210 -4.31 -4.54 -21.66
N VAL A 211 -4.75 -5.76 -21.96
CA VAL A 211 -4.31 -6.53 -23.13
C VAL A 211 -4.69 -5.80 -24.42
N LEU A 212 -5.95 -5.36 -24.56
CA LEU A 212 -6.43 -4.72 -25.78
C LEU A 212 -5.75 -3.38 -26.08
N LEU A 213 -5.32 -2.66 -25.04
CA LEU A 213 -4.53 -1.43 -25.18
C LEU A 213 -3.04 -1.69 -25.43
N GLY A 214 -2.56 -2.93 -25.24
CA GLY A 214 -1.15 -3.29 -25.37
C GLY A 214 -0.26 -2.79 -24.24
N ASN A 215 -0.83 -2.27 -23.16
CA ASN A 215 -0.11 -1.67 -22.03
C ASN A 215 0.03 -2.69 -20.89
N LEU A 216 0.72 -3.79 -21.17
CA LEU A 216 0.90 -4.87 -20.20
C LEU A 216 1.95 -4.55 -19.13
N ASP A 217 1.57 -4.65 -17.87
CA ASP A 217 2.47 -4.55 -16.72
C ASP A 217 2.14 -5.62 -15.68
N TRP A 218 3.06 -5.91 -14.76
CA TRP A 218 2.82 -6.91 -13.73
C TRP A 218 1.79 -6.43 -12.70
N SER A 219 0.56 -6.88 -12.90
CA SER A 219 -0.53 -6.71 -11.93
C SER A 219 -0.91 -8.05 -11.23
N PRO A 220 -1.61 -8.00 -10.09
CA PRO A 220 -1.98 -9.21 -9.33
C PRO A 220 -2.74 -10.26 -10.14
N MET A 221 -3.55 -9.86 -11.13
CA MET A 221 -4.41 -10.77 -11.91
C MET A 221 -3.61 -11.76 -12.77
N HIS A 222 -2.48 -11.35 -13.33
CA HIS A 222 -1.62 -12.26 -14.10
C HIS A 222 -1.14 -13.40 -13.21
N LYS A 223 -0.77 -13.12 -11.95
CA LYS A 223 -0.14 -14.09 -11.05
C LYS A 223 -1.13 -14.87 -10.19
N ASP A 224 -2.40 -14.50 -10.16
CA ASP A 224 -3.41 -15.12 -9.30
C ASP A 224 -4.01 -16.39 -9.95
N PRO A 225 -3.78 -17.59 -9.39
CA PRO A 225 -4.42 -18.82 -9.87
C PRO A 225 -5.95 -18.80 -9.80
N GLY A 226 -6.53 -18.04 -8.86
CA GLY A 226 -7.98 -17.86 -8.74
C GLY A 226 -8.55 -17.16 -9.97
N PHE A 227 -7.96 -16.02 -10.35
CA PHE A 227 -8.31 -15.28 -11.56
C PHE A 227 -8.37 -16.17 -12.80
N TRP A 228 -7.32 -16.95 -13.06
CA TRP A 228 -7.28 -17.81 -14.25
C TRP A 228 -8.34 -18.90 -14.20
N ARG A 229 -8.53 -19.58 -13.08
CA ARG A 229 -9.55 -20.64 -12.97
C ARG A 229 -10.96 -20.11 -13.15
N GLU A 230 -11.26 -18.94 -12.58
CA GLU A 230 -12.60 -18.34 -12.63
C GLU A 230 -12.95 -17.78 -14.01
N ASN A 231 -11.97 -17.25 -14.75
CA ASN A 231 -12.22 -16.51 -15.99
C ASN A 231 -11.79 -17.26 -17.25
N ILE A 232 -11.32 -18.51 -17.15
CA ILE A 232 -10.68 -19.20 -18.28
C ILE A 232 -11.59 -19.32 -19.52
N THR A 233 -12.89 -19.51 -19.32
CA THR A 233 -13.88 -19.61 -20.40
C THR A 233 -14.13 -18.27 -21.09
N ASN A 234 -13.96 -17.15 -20.39
CA ASN A 234 -14.16 -15.81 -20.95
C ASN A 234 -13.08 -15.48 -22.00
N PHE A 235 -11.95 -16.17 -22.00
CA PHE A 235 -10.92 -16.05 -23.05
C PHE A 235 -11.39 -16.59 -24.40
N GLU A 236 -12.48 -17.37 -24.48
CA GLU A 236 -13.08 -17.83 -25.74
C GLU A 236 -13.85 -16.71 -26.47
N GLU A 237 -14.20 -15.62 -25.76
CA GLU A 237 -14.99 -14.52 -26.30
C GLU A 237 -14.36 -13.89 -27.56
N ASN A 238 -15.24 -13.49 -28.49
CA ASN A 238 -14.86 -12.85 -29.75
C ASN A 238 -13.79 -13.66 -30.50
N ASP A 239 -13.94 -14.99 -30.52
CA ASP A 239 -13.03 -15.92 -31.17
C ASP A 239 -11.60 -15.80 -30.62
N PHE A 240 -11.43 -15.88 -29.29
CA PHE A 240 -10.12 -15.76 -28.65
C PHE A 240 -9.40 -14.42 -28.92
N GLN A 241 -10.14 -13.31 -28.98
CA GLN A 241 -9.58 -11.98 -29.28
C GLN A 241 -8.39 -11.61 -28.38
N ILE A 242 -8.51 -11.86 -27.08
CA ILE A 242 -7.45 -11.57 -26.10
C ILE A 242 -6.16 -12.31 -26.45
N LEU A 243 -6.25 -13.62 -26.72
CA LEU A 243 -5.08 -14.43 -27.07
C LEU A 243 -4.45 -13.97 -28.37
N ARG A 244 -5.25 -13.58 -29.36
CA ARG A 244 -4.74 -13.00 -30.61
C ARG A 244 -3.96 -11.72 -30.36
N VAL A 245 -4.45 -10.83 -29.49
CA VAL A 245 -3.73 -9.60 -29.16
C VAL A 245 -2.44 -9.91 -28.39
N LEU A 246 -2.46 -10.83 -27.42
CA LEU A 246 -1.23 -11.29 -26.75
C LEU A 246 -0.20 -11.82 -27.77
N VAL A 247 -0.67 -12.62 -28.72
CA VAL A 247 0.14 -13.16 -29.83
C VAL A 247 0.68 -12.05 -30.73
N THR A 248 -0.10 -11.00 -31.02
CA THR A 248 0.37 -9.81 -31.76
C THR A 248 1.43 -9.05 -30.97
N ILE A 249 1.24 -8.86 -29.66
CA ILE A 249 2.21 -8.18 -28.78
C ILE A 249 3.58 -8.87 -28.85
N LEU A 250 3.63 -10.21 -28.92
CA LEU A 250 4.88 -10.97 -29.06
C LEU A 250 5.66 -10.62 -30.34
N ASP A 251 4.98 -10.21 -31.41
CA ASP A 251 5.60 -9.86 -32.69
C ASP A 251 5.91 -8.36 -32.81
N THR A 252 5.10 -7.49 -32.19
CA THR A 252 5.14 -6.05 -32.45
C THR A 252 5.70 -5.20 -31.33
N SER A 253 5.69 -5.70 -30.08
CA SER A 253 6.18 -4.92 -28.94
C SER A 253 7.70 -4.96 -28.83
N SER A 254 8.29 -3.81 -28.53
CA SER A 254 9.69 -3.70 -28.11
C SER A 254 9.85 -3.56 -26.60
N ASP A 255 8.76 -3.49 -25.84
CA ASP A 255 8.80 -3.38 -24.38
C ASP A 255 9.05 -4.76 -23.75
N PRO A 256 10.19 -4.96 -23.05
CA PRO A 256 10.50 -6.23 -22.42
C PRO A 256 9.46 -6.66 -21.37
N THR A 257 8.83 -5.72 -20.67
CA THR A 257 7.81 -6.03 -19.66
C THR A 257 6.57 -6.60 -20.35
N ALA A 258 6.04 -5.91 -21.35
CA ALA A 258 4.89 -6.41 -22.11
C ALA A 258 5.15 -7.77 -22.76
N LEU A 259 6.35 -8.01 -23.32
CA LEU A 259 6.72 -9.32 -23.88
C LEU A 259 6.77 -10.41 -22.81
N ALA A 260 7.33 -10.12 -21.64
CA ALA A 260 7.41 -11.06 -20.52
C ALA A 260 6.02 -11.43 -20.00
N VAL A 261 5.14 -10.44 -19.80
CA VAL A 261 3.76 -10.64 -19.36
C VAL A 261 2.98 -11.43 -20.42
N ALA A 262 3.08 -11.09 -21.70
CA ALA A 262 2.36 -11.79 -22.76
C ALA A 262 2.77 -13.26 -22.88
N CYS A 263 4.07 -13.57 -22.78
CA CYS A 263 4.55 -14.95 -22.72
C CYS A 263 4.01 -15.68 -21.50
N TYR A 264 4.03 -15.04 -20.34
CA TYR A 264 3.53 -15.62 -19.11
C TYR A 264 2.02 -15.90 -19.19
N ASP A 265 1.22 -14.96 -19.67
CA ASP A 265 -0.24 -15.08 -19.78
C ASP A 265 -0.67 -16.18 -20.75
N LEU A 266 -0.02 -16.28 -21.92
CA LEU A 266 -0.22 -17.41 -22.84
C LEU A 266 0.07 -18.73 -22.14
N SER A 267 1.14 -18.78 -21.34
CA SER A 267 1.48 -19.97 -20.56
C SER A 267 0.40 -20.31 -19.51
N GLN A 268 -0.24 -19.32 -18.90
CA GLN A 268 -1.33 -19.54 -17.94
C GLN A 268 -2.57 -20.05 -18.66
N PHE A 269 -2.96 -19.44 -19.79
CA PHE A 269 -4.08 -19.93 -20.59
C PHE A 269 -3.89 -21.41 -20.99
N ILE A 270 -2.70 -21.78 -21.46
CA ILE A 270 -2.36 -23.18 -21.80
C ILE A 270 -2.48 -24.12 -20.59
N GLN A 271 -2.15 -23.63 -19.39
CA GLN A 271 -2.22 -24.42 -18.16
C GLN A 271 -3.67 -24.65 -17.70
N TYR A 272 -4.50 -23.62 -17.74
CA TYR A 272 -5.84 -23.66 -17.14
C TYR A 272 -6.94 -24.04 -18.13
N HIS A 273 -6.78 -23.76 -19.43
CA HIS A 273 -7.79 -24.06 -20.43
C HIS A 273 -7.67 -25.51 -20.94
N PRO A 274 -8.74 -26.33 -20.94
CA PRO A 274 -8.68 -27.72 -21.40
C PRO A 274 -8.15 -27.88 -22.83
N ALA A 275 -8.56 -27.00 -23.74
CA ALA A 275 -8.09 -26.95 -25.13
C ALA A 275 -6.90 -25.99 -25.35
N GLY A 276 -6.26 -25.49 -24.28
CA GLY A 276 -5.35 -24.36 -24.36
C GLY A 276 -4.17 -24.56 -25.32
N ARG A 277 -3.64 -25.79 -25.42
CA ARG A 277 -2.58 -26.13 -26.37
C ARG A 277 -3.04 -26.11 -27.83
N ILE A 278 -4.23 -26.62 -28.10
CA ILE A 278 -4.79 -26.69 -29.44
C ILE A 278 -5.00 -25.25 -29.93
N VAL A 279 -5.71 -24.45 -29.13
CA VAL A 279 -5.95 -23.03 -29.42
C VAL A 279 -4.66 -22.25 -29.61
N ALA A 280 -3.68 -22.38 -28.70
CA ALA A 280 -2.40 -21.68 -28.83
C ALA A 280 -1.61 -22.11 -30.08
N THR A 281 -1.74 -23.37 -30.52
CA THR A 281 -1.13 -23.87 -31.75
C THR A 281 -1.82 -23.29 -32.98
N ASP A 282 -3.16 -23.27 -33.01
CA ASP A 282 -3.97 -22.73 -34.10
C ASP A 282 -3.74 -21.23 -34.29
N LEU A 283 -3.55 -20.49 -33.19
CA LEU A 283 -3.16 -19.09 -33.19
C LEU A 283 -1.69 -18.86 -33.58
N LYS A 284 -0.92 -19.93 -33.84
CA LYS A 284 0.52 -19.90 -34.15
C LYS A 284 1.37 -19.22 -33.07
N ALA A 285 0.97 -19.34 -31.79
CA ALA A 285 1.71 -18.75 -30.68
C ALA A 285 3.09 -19.41 -30.50
N LYS A 286 3.19 -20.70 -30.81
CA LYS A 286 4.41 -21.51 -30.67
C LYS A 286 5.64 -20.88 -31.33
N GLU A 287 5.55 -20.55 -32.62
CA GLU A 287 6.69 -20.00 -33.38
C GLU A 287 7.13 -18.65 -32.82
N ARG A 288 6.19 -17.84 -32.34
CA ARG A 288 6.45 -16.48 -31.81
C ARG A 288 7.13 -16.54 -30.45
N VAL A 289 6.62 -17.36 -29.54
CA VAL A 289 7.23 -17.55 -28.22
C VAL A 289 8.63 -18.16 -28.35
N MET A 290 8.84 -19.10 -29.27
CA MET A 290 10.16 -19.71 -29.50
C MET A 290 11.23 -18.68 -29.92
N LYS A 291 10.87 -17.66 -30.70
CA LYS A 291 11.79 -16.56 -31.06
C LYS A 291 12.29 -15.79 -29.82
N LEU A 292 11.45 -15.70 -28.79
CA LEU A 292 11.74 -14.94 -27.56
C LEU A 292 12.53 -15.72 -26.51
N MET A 293 12.76 -17.02 -26.70
CA MET A 293 13.54 -17.84 -25.75
C MET A 293 15.00 -17.38 -25.61
N ASN A 294 15.55 -16.76 -26.65
CA ASN A 294 16.91 -16.22 -26.68
C ASN A 294 16.95 -14.68 -26.64
N HIS A 295 15.86 -14.04 -26.21
CA HIS A 295 15.78 -12.57 -26.08
C HIS A 295 16.87 -12.02 -25.15
N GLU A 296 17.34 -10.78 -25.33
CA GLU A 296 18.40 -10.19 -24.51
C GLU A 296 18.00 -9.98 -23.03
N ASN A 297 16.73 -9.68 -22.79
CA ASN A 297 16.16 -9.53 -21.45
C ASN A 297 15.90 -10.90 -20.79
N ALA A 298 16.45 -11.09 -19.58
CA ALA A 298 16.36 -12.36 -18.84
C ALA A 298 14.94 -12.76 -18.43
N GLU A 299 14.09 -11.78 -18.12
CA GLU A 299 12.70 -12.02 -17.72
C GLU A 299 11.85 -12.49 -18.92
N VAL A 300 12.06 -11.89 -20.10
CA VAL A 300 11.45 -12.35 -21.35
C VAL A 300 11.85 -13.80 -21.63
N ARG A 301 13.17 -14.11 -21.59
CA ARG A 301 13.65 -15.50 -21.80
C ARG A 301 13.00 -16.49 -20.84
N LYS A 302 12.93 -16.13 -19.55
CA LYS A 302 12.35 -16.98 -18.50
C LYS A 302 10.89 -17.30 -18.79
N ASN A 303 10.08 -16.28 -19.12
CA ASN A 303 8.65 -16.46 -19.35
C ASN A 303 8.37 -17.12 -20.72
N ALA A 304 9.17 -16.85 -21.75
CA ALA A 304 9.09 -17.55 -23.03
C ALA A 304 9.40 -19.04 -22.88
N LEU A 305 10.45 -19.39 -22.13
CA LEU A 305 10.80 -20.78 -21.85
C LEU A 305 9.68 -21.49 -21.09
N LEU A 306 9.09 -20.86 -20.07
CA LEU A 306 7.95 -21.40 -19.33
C LEU A 306 6.75 -21.68 -20.26
N CYS A 307 6.43 -20.73 -21.14
CA CYS A 307 5.34 -20.91 -22.10
C CYS A 307 5.61 -22.06 -23.08
N VAL A 308 6.83 -22.18 -23.60
CA VAL A 308 7.23 -23.29 -24.46
C VAL A 308 7.15 -24.63 -23.70
N GLN A 309 7.64 -24.71 -22.47
CA GLN A 309 7.52 -25.92 -21.66
C GLN A 309 6.06 -26.39 -21.53
N ARG A 310 5.10 -25.46 -21.34
CA ARG A 310 3.67 -25.79 -21.23
C ARG A 310 3.02 -26.16 -22.57
N LEU A 311 3.51 -25.60 -23.68
CA LEU A 311 3.09 -25.99 -25.03
C LEU A 311 3.46 -27.44 -25.36
N PHE A 312 4.66 -27.87 -24.96
CA PHE A 312 5.23 -29.15 -25.39
C PHE A 312 5.12 -30.29 -24.38
N LEU A 313 5.14 -30.00 -23.08
CA LEU A 313 5.12 -31.04 -22.05
C LEU A 313 3.68 -31.34 -21.61
N GLY A 314 3.29 -32.61 -21.53
CA GLY A 314 1.99 -33.03 -20.98
C GLY A 314 1.70 -32.43 -19.60
N ALA A 315 0.43 -32.20 -19.25
CA ALA A 315 0.05 -31.52 -17.99
C ALA A 315 0.72 -32.14 -16.75
N LYS A 316 0.90 -33.46 -16.77
CA LYS A 316 1.61 -34.25 -15.75
C LYS A 316 3.10 -33.90 -15.64
N TYR A 317 3.79 -33.56 -16.72
CA TYR A 317 5.23 -33.23 -16.71
C TYR A 317 5.50 -31.75 -16.43
N ALA A 318 4.60 -30.86 -16.85
CA ALA A 318 4.70 -29.43 -16.59
C ALA A 318 4.56 -29.08 -15.09
N SER A 319 3.78 -29.85 -14.31
CA SER A 319 3.63 -29.66 -12.86
C SER A 319 4.88 -29.98 -12.06
N PHE A 320 5.78 -30.85 -12.57
CA PHE A 320 7.03 -31.21 -11.89
C PHE A 320 8.17 -30.20 -12.12
N LEU A 321 7.96 -29.20 -12.97
CA LEU A 321 8.97 -28.19 -13.32
C LEU A 321 8.72 -26.83 -12.66
N GLN A 322 7.75 -26.73 -11.75
CA GLN A 322 7.55 -25.54 -10.94
C GLN A 322 8.62 -25.50 -9.83
N PRO A 323 9.31 -24.36 -9.60
CA PRO A 323 10.18 -24.17 -8.45
C PRO A 323 9.44 -24.30 -7.11
#